data_AF-A0A0K0EB83-F1
#
_entry.id   AF-A0A0K0EB83-F1
#
_cell.length_a   1.000
_cell.length_b   1.000
_cell.length_c   1.000
_cell.angle_alpha   90.00
_cell.angle_beta   90.00
_cell.angle_gamma   90.00
#
_symmetry.space_group_name_H-M   'P 1'
#
loop_
_entity.id
_entity.type
_entity.pdbx_description
1 polymer ?
#
loop_
_entity_poly.entity_id
_entity_poly.type
_entity_poly.pdbx_seq_one_letter_code
_entity_poly.pdbx_strand_id
1 'polypeptide(L)'
;MTFNILKKISLLFILTIIVLFSLTCNGIKESNKNKENNEDGQMNNQELFFDKNTTFFCSYYSKCLDILEERYRECLMHPKKKKEKYISKKCEMGKKFSQKVLSGNILRKIEITKDCVNKNILESENINLSEKKMNKCNKVIESYLDDIVIPKSLETIKHIYNKEKEKTKTPLKQIRRCFKTKKFWQKQCHTLSKCCSIGKKCEMGNNKFMEIKLTNERKNLNDISCNNEK
;
A
#
# COMPACT_ATOMS: atom_id res chain seq x y z
N MET A 1 -36.04 -36.83 4.60
CA MET A 1 -36.06 -36.21 5.95
C MET A 1 -34.65 -35.86 6.46
N THR A 2 -33.77 -35.25 5.66
CA THR A 2 -32.34 -35.03 6.02
C THR A 2 -31.96 -33.56 6.27
N PHE A 3 -32.88 -32.60 6.06
CA PHE A 3 -32.57 -31.17 6.20
C PHE A 3 -32.49 -30.65 7.65
N ASN A 4 -33.02 -31.38 8.64
CA ASN A 4 -33.04 -30.91 10.04
C ASN A 4 -31.79 -31.26 10.86
N ILE A 5 -30.93 -32.16 10.37
CA ILE A 5 -29.72 -32.58 11.10
C ILE A 5 -28.60 -31.53 10.90
N LEU A 6 -28.48 -30.97 9.70
CA LEU A 6 -27.40 -30.02 9.38
C LEU A 6 -27.49 -28.71 10.16
N LYS A 7 -28.71 -28.21 10.42
CA LYS A 7 -28.92 -26.98 11.22
C LYS A 7 -28.56 -27.17 12.70
N LYS A 8 -28.80 -28.35 13.27
CA LYS A 8 -28.43 -28.64 14.67
C LYS A 8 -26.93 -28.70 14.87
N ILE A 9 -26.19 -29.26 13.91
CA ILE A 9 -24.72 -29.31 13.97
C ILE A 9 -24.12 -27.90 13.91
N SER A 10 -24.64 -27.03 13.05
CA SER A 10 -24.12 -25.65 12.93
C SER A 10 -24.33 -24.81 14.21
N LEU A 11 -25.43 -25.02 14.94
CA LEU A 11 -25.69 -24.31 16.20
C LEU A 11 -24.77 -24.79 17.34
N LEU A 12 -24.46 -26.09 17.37
CA LEU A 12 -23.51 -26.67 18.33
C LEU A 12 -22.09 -26.12 18.14
N PHE A 13 -21.63 -25.94 16.89
CA PHE A 13 -20.30 -25.36 16.62
C PHE A 13 -20.20 -23.87 17.02
N ILE A 14 -21.27 -23.09 16.88
CA ILE A 14 -21.25 -21.67 17.26
C ILE A 14 -21.20 -21.52 18.79
N LEU A 15 -21.96 -22.35 19.51
CA LEU A 15 -21.97 -22.34 20.98
C LEU A 15 -20.62 -22.74 21.58
N THR A 16 -19.93 -23.74 21.02
CA THR A 16 -18.61 -24.15 21.53
C THR A 16 -17.55 -23.07 21.33
N ILE A 17 -17.58 -22.34 20.21
CA ILE A 17 -16.66 -21.22 19.97
C ILE A 17 -16.89 -20.09 20.97
N ILE A 18 -18.15 -19.73 21.26
CA ILE A 18 -18.47 -18.66 22.23
C ILE A 18 -18.03 -19.06 23.65
N VAL A 19 -18.23 -20.32 24.05
CA VAL A 19 -17.81 -20.82 25.36
C VAL A 19 -16.29 -20.86 25.48
N LEU A 20 -15.57 -21.30 24.43
CA LEU A 20 -14.10 -21.26 24.40
C LEU A 20 -13.56 -19.82 24.49
N PHE A 21 -14.18 -18.87 23.79
CA PHE A 21 -13.78 -17.46 23.86
C PHE A 21 -14.06 -16.84 25.24
N SER A 22 -15.13 -17.28 25.92
CA SER A 22 -15.45 -16.80 27.28
C SER A 22 -14.51 -17.37 28.33
N LEU A 23 -14.01 -18.60 28.13
CA LEU A 23 -13.04 -19.25 29.02
C LEU A 23 -11.63 -18.67 28.90
N THR A 24 -11.20 -18.26 27.70
CA THR A 24 -9.89 -17.62 27.52
C THR A 24 -9.85 -16.18 28.05
N CYS A 25 -10.98 -15.48 28.15
CA CYS A 25 -11.02 -14.12 28.67
C CYS A 25 -10.95 -14.01 30.20
N ASN A 26 -11.21 -15.08 30.96
CA ASN A 26 -11.21 -15.01 32.44
C ASN A 26 -9.98 -15.62 33.12
N GLY A 27 -8.97 -16.04 32.35
CA GLY A 27 -7.76 -16.66 32.89
C GLY A 27 -6.49 -15.98 32.40
N ILE A 28 -6.19 -14.77 32.90
CA ILE A 28 -4.85 -14.28 33.27
C ILE A 28 -5.10 -13.05 34.16
N LYS A 29 -5.25 -13.33 35.46
CA LYS A 29 -5.01 -12.38 36.53
C LYS A 29 -3.56 -12.52 36.97
N GLU A 30 -2.99 -11.37 37.34
CA GLU A 30 -1.85 -11.16 38.23
C GLU A 30 -0.42 -11.02 37.68
N SER A 31 0.09 -9.82 37.98
CA SER A 31 1.47 -9.45 38.36
C SER A 31 2.41 -9.12 37.19
N ASN A 32 3.21 -8.04 37.19
CA ASN A 32 3.44 -6.99 38.18
C ASN A 32 4.13 -5.79 37.49
N LYS A 33 3.76 -4.57 37.94
CA LYS A 33 4.52 -3.31 38.03
C LYS A 33 5.81 -3.08 37.21
N ASN A 34 5.77 -2.04 36.36
CA ASN A 34 6.59 -0.80 36.43
C ASN A 34 6.31 0.03 35.14
N LYS A 35 5.45 1.05 35.20
CA LYS A 35 5.73 2.50 35.35
C LYS A 35 6.37 3.20 34.13
N GLU A 36 5.61 4.17 33.61
CA GLU A 36 6.00 5.38 32.83
C GLU A 36 6.63 5.13 31.45
N ASN A 37 6.02 5.46 30.30
CA ASN A 37 5.31 6.69 29.95
C ASN A 37 4.10 6.41 29.02
N ASN A 38 2.98 7.03 29.35
CA ASN A 38 1.77 7.08 28.55
C ASN A 38 1.96 8.00 27.35
N GLU A 39 2.05 7.46 26.13
CA GLU A 39 1.65 8.16 24.90
C GLU A 39 1.40 7.25 23.68
N ASP A 40 1.69 5.94 23.77
CA ASP A 40 1.35 4.97 22.73
C ASP A 40 0.03 4.23 23.03
N GLY A 41 -1.10 4.93 22.91
CA GLY A 41 -2.41 4.39 23.34
C GLY A 41 -3.62 4.62 22.43
N GLN A 42 -3.50 5.38 21.33
CA GLN A 42 -4.66 5.69 20.46
C GLN A 42 -4.36 5.53 18.95
N MET A 43 -3.68 4.44 18.58
CA MET A 43 -3.49 4.07 17.17
C MET A 43 -4.53 3.04 16.65
N ASN A 44 -5.55 2.72 17.44
CA ASN A 44 -6.57 1.73 17.07
C ASN A 44 -7.89 2.45 16.74
N ASN A 45 -8.22 2.49 15.45
CA ASN A 45 -9.47 2.99 14.86
C ASN A 45 -9.57 4.50 14.59
N GLN A 46 -8.54 5.12 13.99
CA GLN A 46 -8.81 6.29 13.13
C GLN A 46 -9.61 5.81 11.91
N GLU A 47 -10.94 5.72 12.04
CA GLU A 47 -11.80 6.00 10.90
C GLU A 47 -11.31 7.34 10.33
N LEU A 48 -10.96 7.35 9.04
CA LEU A 48 -10.53 8.56 8.35
C LEU A 48 -11.60 9.63 8.61
N PHE A 49 -11.30 10.61 9.47
CA PHE A 49 -12.23 11.68 9.75
C PHE A 49 -12.22 12.62 8.54
N PHE A 50 -13.18 12.44 7.65
CA PHE A 50 -13.39 13.33 6.52
C PHE A 50 -14.08 14.59 7.03
N ASP A 51 -13.30 15.58 7.49
CA ASP A 51 -13.84 16.94 7.51
C ASP A 51 -13.86 17.43 6.06
N LYS A 52 -15.07 17.57 5.51
CA LYS A 52 -15.28 17.94 4.11
C LYS A 52 -14.66 19.30 3.75
N ASN A 53 -14.38 20.16 4.73
CA ASN A 53 -14.01 21.54 4.44
C ASN A 53 -12.51 21.84 4.50
N THR A 54 -11.73 21.22 5.39
CA THR A 54 -10.29 21.57 5.59
C THR A 54 -9.34 20.48 5.10
N THR A 55 -9.72 19.21 5.26
CA THR A 55 -8.83 18.07 5.01
C THR A 55 -9.19 17.28 3.76
N PHE A 56 -10.13 17.75 2.95
CA PHE A 56 -10.72 17.04 1.81
C PHE A 56 -9.65 16.42 0.89
N PHE A 57 -8.81 17.25 0.25
CA PHE A 57 -7.79 16.73 -0.68
C PHE A 57 -6.73 15.87 0.00
N CYS A 58 -6.39 16.14 1.26
CA CYS A 58 -5.42 15.34 2.00
C CYS A 58 -5.96 13.96 2.37
N SER A 59 -7.25 13.85 2.70
CA SER A 59 -7.95 12.59 2.95
C SER A 59 -7.94 11.71 1.71
N TYR A 60 -8.29 12.26 0.56
CA TYR A 60 -8.20 11.53 -0.70
C TYR A 60 -6.77 11.23 -1.13
N TYR A 61 -5.81 12.09 -0.80
CA TYR A 61 -4.40 11.82 -1.04
C TYR A 61 -3.90 10.63 -0.21
N SER A 62 -4.24 10.58 1.08
CA SER A 62 -3.98 9.44 1.95
C SER A 62 -4.59 8.15 1.38
N LYS A 63 -5.88 8.19 1.02
CA LYS A 63 -6.58 7.07 0.37
C LYS A 63 -5.87 6.61 -0.92
N CYS A 64 -5.35 7.55 -1.71
CA CYS A 64 -4.58 7.25 -2.91
C CYS A 64 -3.26 6.55 -2.59
N LEU A 65 -2.56 6.98 -1.53
CA LEU A 65 -1.30 6.38 -1.09
C LEU A 65 -1.49 4.93 -0.65
N ASP A 66 -2.59 4.59 0.02
CA ASP A 66 -2.93 3.20 0.35
C ASP A 66 -3.06 2.33 -0.91
N ILE A 67 -3.81 2.79 -1.90
CA ILE A 67 -3.97 2.07 -3.17
C ILE A 67 -2.62 1.96 -3.89
N LEU A 68 -1.83 3.04 -3.90
CA LEU A 68 -0.52 3.03 -4.55
C LEU A 68 0.42 2.02 -3.88
N GLU A 69 0.47 2.00 -2.55
CA GLU A 69 1.23 1.03 -1.77
C GLU A 69 0.83 -0.41 -2.13
N GLU A 70 -0.48 -0.70 -2.15
CA GLU A 70 -1.02 -2.00 -2.56
C GLU A 70 -0.53 -2.40 -3.94
N ARG A 71 -0.59 -1.50 -4.94
CA ARG A 71 -0.09 -1.77 -6.30
C ARG A 71 1.41 -2.00 -6.35
N TYR A 72 2.18 -1.35 -5.49
CA TYR A 72 3.61 -1.64 -5.37
C TYR A 72 3.85 -3.03 -4.79
N ARG A 73 3.12 -3.43 -3.74
CA ARG A 73 3.19 -4.77 -3.14
C ARG A 73 2.78 -5.86 -4.14
N GLU A 74 1.69 -5.67 -4.86
CA GLU A 74 1.22 -6.57 -5.93
C GLU A 74 2.32 -6.78 -7.00
N CYS A 75 2.96 -5.70 -7.46
CA CYS A 75 3.99 -5.77 -8.49
C CYS A 75 5.28 -6.46 -8.02
N LEU A 76 5.60 -6.42 -6.72
CA LEU A 76 6.75 -7.13 -6.17
C LEU A 76 6.53 -8.65 -6.18
N MET A 77 5.28 -9.12 -6.10
CA MET A 77 4.94 -10.54 -6.19
C MET A 77 5.13 -11.12 -7.60
N HIS A 78 5.27 -10.27 -8.62
CA HIS A 78 5.54 -10.71 -9.97
C HIS A 78 7.02 -10.55 -10.34
N PRO A 79 7.85 -11.60 -10.22
CA PRO A 79 9.19 -11.55 -10.80
C PRO A 79 9.07 -11.34 -12.31
N LYS A 80 9.74 -10.32 -12.85
CA LYS A 80 9.90 -10.19 -14.30
C LYS A 80 10.61 -11.45 -14.81
N LYS A 81 9.85 -12.42 -15.31
CA LYS A 81 10.37 -13.47 -16.18
C LYS A 81 10.73 -12.79 -17.49
N LYS A 82 11.95 -12.27 -17.61
CA LYS A 82 12.49 -11.99 -18.94
C LYS A 82 12.76 -13.34 -19.60
N LYS A 83 12.45 -13.43 -20.89
CA LYS A 83 12.92 -14.53 -21.73
C LYS A 83 14.44 -14.49 -21.65
N GLU A 84 15.03 -15.54 -21.10
CA GLU A 84 16.47 -15.77 -21.06
C GLU A 84 17.00 -15.71 -22.50
N LYS A 85 17.50 -14.56 -22.92
CA LYS A 85 18.25 -14.43 -24.17
C LYS A 85 19.67 -14.08 -23.76
N TYR A 86 20.54 -15.09 -23.73
CA TYR A 86 22.01 -15.00 -23.85
C TYR A 86 22.69 -13.80 -23.17
N ILE A 87 22.24 -13.39 -21.98
CA ILE A 87 22.97 -12.46 -21.11
C ILE A 87 23.69 -13.32 -20.08
N SER A 88 24.93 -12.97 -19.72
CA SER A 88 25.63 -13.60 -18.58
C SER A 88 24.68 -13.69 -17.38
N LYS A 89 24.49 -14.90 -16.84
CA LYS A 89 23.60 -15.15 -15.68
C LYS A 89 23.89 -14.15 -14.54
N LYS A 90 25.16 -13.76 -14.36
CA LYS A 90 25.61 -12.79 -13.35
C LYS A 90 25.07 -11.37 -13.60
N CYS A 91 25.11 -10.87 -14.85
CA CYS A 91 24.57 -9.54 -15.20
C CYS A 91 23.05 -9.48 -14.99
N GLU A 92 22.31 -10.53 -15.41
CA GLU A 92 20.86 -10.59 -15.25
C GLU A 92 20.46 -10.64 -13.78
N MET A 93 21.18 -11.42 -12.95
CA MET A 93 20.99 -11.44 -11.50
C MET A 93 21.25 -10.08 -10.88
N GLY A 94 22.34 -9.40 -11.26
CA GLY A 94 22.64 -8.03 -10.79
C GLY A 94 21.52 -7.04 -11.13
N LYS A 95 21.04 -7.01 -12.38
CA LYS A 95 19.92 -6.15 -12.78
C LYS A 95 18.63 -6.48 -12.02
N LYS A 96 18.33 -7.76 -11.81
CA LYS A 96 17.16 -8.20 -11.03
C LYS A 96 17.27 -7.75 -9.58
N PHE A 97 18.45 -7.90 -8.97
CA PHE A 97 18.70 -7.45 -7.60
C PHE A 97 18.55 -5.94 -7.46
N SER A 98 19.26 -5.14 -8.26
CA SER A 98 19.16 -3.68 -8.24
C SER A 98 17.73 -3.18 -8.50
N GLN A 99 17.00 -3.83 -9.41
CA GLN A 99 15.59 -3.51 -9.65
C GLN A 99 14.69 -3.82 -8.44
N LYS A 100 14.93 -4.92 -7.72
CA LYS A 100 14.20 -5.25 -6.49
C LYS A 100 14.49 -4.23 -5.40
N VAL A 101 15.76 -3.89 -5.18
CA VAL A 101 16.17 -2.88 -4.18
C VAL A 101 15.52 -1.52 -4.49
N LEU A 102 15.62 -1.06 -5.74
CA LEU A 102 14.98 0.18 -6.18
C LEU A 102 13.47 0.17 -5.95
N SER A 103 12.80 -0.94 -6.27
CA SER A 103 11.35 -1.07 -6.05
C SER A 103 10.99 -1.07 -4.56
N GLY A 104 11.81 -1.70 -3.72
CA GLY A 104 11.65 -1.70 -2.26
C GLY A 104 11.83 -0.31 -1.65
N ASN A 105 12.84 0.45 -2.08
CA ASN A 105 13.03 1.82 -1.60
C ASN A 105 11.89 2.76 -2.02
N ILE A 106 11.32 2.58 -3.23
CA ILE A 106 10.16 3.37 -3.64
C ILE A 106 8.94 3.02 -2.78
N LEU A 107 8.71 1.72 -2.53
CA LEU A 107 7.64 1.29 -1.61
C LEU A 107 7.83 1.92 -0.22
N ARG A 108 9.06 1.88 0.32
CA ARG A 108 9.37 2.52 1.61
C ARG A 108 9.13 4.03 1.60
N LYS A 109 9.44 4.71 0.49
CA LYS A 109 9.12 6.13 0.32
C LYS A 109 7.60 6.37 0.41
N ILE A 110 6.80 5.53 -0.23
CA ILE A 110 5.33 5.63 -0.21
C ILE A 110 4.79 5.43 1.21
N GLU A 111 5.26 4.40 1.93
CA GLU A 111 4.88 4.13 3.32
C GLU A 111 5.16 5.35 4.22
N ILE A 112 6.39 5.88 4.18
CA ILE A 112 6.79 7.06 4.97
C ILE A 112 5.95 8.28 4.62
N THR A 113 5.71 8.54 3.32
CA THR A 113 4.87 9.67 2.90
C THR A 113 3.44 9.49 3.41
N LYS A 114 2.90 8.27 3.38
CA LYS A 114 1.57 7.97 3.90
C LYS A 114 1.48 8.22 5.41
N ASP A 115 2.42 7.68 6.17
CA ASP A 115 2.47 7.87 7.63
C ASP A 115 2.57 9.36 7.99
N CYS A 116 3.38 10.12 7.23
CA CYS A 116 3.45 11.57 7.38
C CYS A 116 2.10 12.25 7.10
N VAL A 117 1.43 11.91 5.99
CA VAL A 117 0.13 12.51 5.64
C VAL A 117 -0.89 12.20 6.72
N ASN A 118 -1.01 10.94 7.14
CA ASN A 118 -1.96 10.52 8.17
C ASN A 118 -1.71 11.22 9.51
N LYS A 119 -0.44 11.38 9.91
CA LYS A 119 -0.08 12.08 11.15
C LYS A 119 -0.47 13.56 11.13
N ASN A 120 -0.30 14.24 9.99
CA ASN A 120 -0.51 15.69 9.90
C ASN A 120 -1.87 16.06 9.27
N ILE A 121 -2.74 15.09 8.99
CA ILE A 121 -3.97 15.33 8.20
C ILE A 121 -4.93 16.29 8.91
N LEU A 122 -5.04 16.21 10.23
CA LEU A 122 -5.91 17.07 11.03
C LEU A 122 -5.40 18.52 11.10
N GLU A 123 -4.09 18.71 10.90
CA GLU A 123 -3.45 20.02 10.83
C GLU A 123 -3.46 20.59 9.40
N SER A 124 -4.08 19.90 8.44
CA SER A 124 -4.04 20.32 7.06
C SER A 124 -4.94 21.54 6.83
N GLU A 125 -4.37 22.62 6.32
CA GLU A 125 -5.10 23.84 5.99
C GLU A 125 -5.65 23.80 4.56
N ASN A 126 -6.65 24.66 4.31
CA ASN A 126 -7.12 24.94 2.95
C ASN A 126 -6.08 25.76 2.19
N ILE A 127 -5.59 25.21 1.08
CA ILE A 127 -4.72 25.97 0.17
C ILE A 127 -5.57 26.73 -0.84
N ASN A 128 -5.18 27.98 -1.12
CA ASN A 128 -5.67 28.69 -2.29
C ASN A 128 -5.13 28.01 -3.58
N LEU A 129 -5.99 27.24 -4.25
CA LEU A 129 -5.67 26.52 -5.48
C LEU A 129 -6.22 27.28 -6.69
N SER A 130 -5.46 27.30 -7.78
CA SER A 130 -6.02 27.73 -9.06
C SER A 130 -7.13 26.77 -9.50
N GLU A 131 -8.16 27.31 -10.13
CA GLU A 131 -9.32 26.54 -10.62
C GLU A 131 -8.88 25.31 -11.45
N LYS A 132 -7.88 25.48 -12.30
CA LYS A 132 -7.29 24.39 -13.10
C LYS A 132 -6.72 23.24 -12.25
N LYS A 133 -6.13 23.52 -11.09
CA LYS A 133 -5.61 22.48 -10.17
C LYS A 133 -6.76 21.82 -9.43
N MET A 134 -7.69 22.62 -8.92
CA MET A 134 -8.89 22.15 -8.22
C MET A 134 -9.68 21.17 -9.10
N ASN A 135 -10.01 21.56 -10.34
CA ASN A 135 -10.74 20.72 -11.30
C ASN A 135 -9.99 19.42 -11.63
N LYS A 136 -8.65 19.45 -11.69
CA LYS A 136 -7.86 18.23 -11.90
C LYS A 136 -7.95 17.27 -10.72
N CYS A 137 -7.88 17.78 -9.49
CA CYS A 137 -7.96 16.94 -8.30
C CYS A 137 -9.37 16.39 -8.07
N ASN A 138 -10.41 17.22 -8.25
CA ASN A 138 -11.80 16.78 -8.19
C ASN A 138 -12.08 15.69 -9.22
N LYS A 139 -11.62 15.86 -10.46
CA LYS A 139 -11.75 14.81 -11.49
C LYS A 139 -11.12 13.48 -11.08
N VAL A 140 -9.98 13.50 -10.39
CA VAL A 140 -9.34 12.27 -9.90
C VAL A 140 -10.18 11.61 -8.80
N ILE A 141 -10.75 12.41 -7.91
CA ILE A 141 -11.60 11.94 -6.82
C ILE A 141 -12.88 11.29 -7.37
N GLU A 142 -13.63 12.04 -8.18
CA GLU A 142 -14.90 11.60 -8.76
C GLU A 142 -14.73 10.38 -9.67
N SER A 143 -13.65 10.34 -10.46
CA SER A 143 -13.46 9.25 -11.42
C SER A 143 -12.95 7.94 -10.78
N TYR A 144 -12.27 8.02 -9.62
CA TYR A 144 -11.47 6.90 -9.14
C TYR A 144 -11.48 6.65 -7.64
N LEU A 145 -11.97 7.54 -6.78
CA LEU A 145 -11.83 7.37 -5.34
C LEU A 145 -13.14 7.37 -4.57
N ASP A 146 -14.21 7.99 -5.07
CA ASP A 146 -15.48 8.07 -4.35
C ASP A 146 -16.07 6.68 -4.06
N ASP A 147 -16.01 5.75 -5.02
CA ASP A 147 -16.60 4.42 -4.88
C ASP A 147 -15.63 3.32 -4.40
N ILE A 148 -14.37 3.66 -4.11
CA ILE A 148 -13.38 2.64 -3.72
C ILE A 148 -13.48 2.31 -2.24
N VAL A 149 -13.81 1.05 -1.94
CA VAL A 149 -13.54 0.41 -0.65
C VAL A 149 -12.12 -0.18 -0.71
N ILE A 150 -11.20 0.31 0.13
CA ILE A 150 -9.84 -0.24 0.20
C ILE A 150 -9.87 -1.57 0.99
N PRO A 151 -9.41 -2.69 0.42
CA PRO A 151 -9.23 -3.92 1.19
C PRO A 151 -8.12 -3.72 2.23
N LYS A 152 -8.48 -3.79 3.52
CA LYS A 152 -7.60 -3.41 4.64
C LYS A 152 -6.48 -4.41 4.96
N SER A 153 -6.50 -5.65 4.44
CA SER A 153 -5.54 -6.70 4.84
C SER A 153 -4.74 -7.33 3.70
N LEU A 154 -3.46 -7.63 3.97
CA LEU A 154 -2.56 -8.39 3.08
C LEU A 154 -3.13 -9.76 2.71
N GLU A 155 -3.90 -10.37 3.60
CA GLU A 155 -4.60 -11.64 3.37
C GLU A 155 -5.68 -11.51 2.32
N THR A 156 -6.46 -10.42 2.37
CA THR A 156 -7.46 -10.10 1.35
C THR A 156 -6.79 -9.92 -0.01
N ILE A 157 -5.65 -9.22 -0.04
CA ILE A 157 -4.84 -9.02 -1.26
C ILE A 157 -4.34 -10.37 -1.79
N LYS A 158 -3.74 -11.21 -0.94
CA LYS A 158 -3.27 -12.54 -1.33
C LYS A 158 -4.43 -13.42 -1.83
N HIS A 159 -5.59 -13.34 -1.21
CA HIS A 159 -6.77 -14.10 -1.61
C HIS A 159 -7.30 -13.64 -2.98
N ILE A 160 -7.45 -12.33 -3.21
CA ILE A 160 -7.80 -11.75 -4.52
C ILE A 160 -6.77 -12.17 -5.57
N TYR A 161 -5.48 -12.06 -5.25
CA TYR A 161 -4.39 -12.47 -6.12
C TYR A 161 -4.45 -13.95 -6.49
N ASN A 162 -4.60 -14.83 -5.50
CA ASN A 162 -4.69 -16.28 -5.73
C ASN A 162 -5.90 -16.63 -6.59
N LYS A 163 -7.05 -16.00 -6.32
CA LYS A 163 -8.28 -16.15 -7.10
C LYS A 163 -8.14 -15.65 -8.55
N GLU A 164 -7.40 -14.56 -8.78
CA GLU A 164 -7.12 -14.06 -10.13
C GLU A 164 -6.06 -14.88 -10.88
N LYS A 165 -5.09 -15.44 -10.14
CA LYS A 165 -4.03 -16.30 -10.69
C LYS A 165 -4.59 -17.59 -11.27
N GLU A 166 -5.62 -18.16 -10.64
CA GLU A 166 -6.35 -19.31 -11.19
C GLU A 166 -7.04 -18.99 -12.53
N LYS A 167 -7.50 -17.74 -12.72
CA LYS A 167 -8.30 -17.34 -13.89
C LYS A 167 -7.50 -16.88 -15.11
N THR A 168 -6.22 -16.51 -14.98
CA THR A 168 -5.51 -15.84 -16.09
C THR A 168 -4.20 -16.55 -16.49
N LYS A 169 -4.29 -17.33 -17.57
CA LYS A 169 -3.25 -18.21 -18.15
C LYS A 169 -1.94 -17.53 -18.63
N THR A 170 -1.65 -16.25 -18.38
CA THR A 170 -0.33 -15.69 -18.74
C THR A 170 0.24 -14.72 -17.69
N PRO A 171 1.34 -15.09 -17.00
CA PRO A 171 1.97 -14.22 -15.99
C PRO A 171 2.43 -12.88 -16.58
N LEU A 172 2.74 -12.84 -17.89
CA LEU A 172 3.16 -11.62 -18.58
C LEU A 172 2.05 -10.56 -18.70
N LYS A 173 0.79 -10.96 -18.91
CA LYS A 173 -0.33 -10.00 -18.98
C LYS A 173 -0.58 -9.37 -17.61
N GLN A 174 -0.56 -10.18 -16.55
CA GLN A 174 -0.67 -9.70 -15.16
C GLN A 174 0.48 -8.75 -14.80
N ILE A 175 1.73 -9.12 -15.11
CA ILE A 175 2.91 -8.25 -14.93
C ILE A 175 2.71 -6.89 -15.61
N ARG A 176 2.31 -6.88 -16.89
CA ARG A 176 2.08 -5.64 -17.63
C ARG A 176 0.94 -4.82 -17.03
N ARG A 177 -0.16 -5.47 -16.63
CA ARG A 177 -1.29 -4.82 -15.95
C ARG A 177 -0.82 -4.15 -14.67
N CYS A 178 -0.09 -4.85 -13.82
CA CYS A 178 0.44 -4.30 -12.58
C CYS A 178 1.34 -3.08 -12.82
N PHE A 179 2.30 -3.15 -13.76
CA PHE A 179 3.15 -1.99 -14.06
C PHE A 179 2.35 -0.79 -14.61
N LYS A 180 1.31 -1.04 -15.41
CA LYS A 180 0.44 0.01 -15.95
C LYS A 180 -0.40 0.65 -14.84
N THR A 181 -1.04 -0.13 -13.98
CA THR A 181 -1.86 0.36 -12.87
C THR A 181 -1.02 1.10 -11.85
N LYS A 182 0.15 0.57 -11.49
CA LYS A 182 1.11 1.24 -10.60
C LYS A 182 1.51 2.63 -11.11
N LYS A 183 1.92 2.73 -12.40
CA LYS A 183 2.29 4.02 -13.01
C LYS A 183 1.11 4.98 -13.09
N PHE A 184 -0.10 4.45 -13.32
CA PHE A 184 -1.33 5.24 -13.31
C PHE A 184 -1.57 5.85 -11.93
N TRP A 185 -1.61 5.03 -10.88
CA TRP A 185 -1.86 5.49 -9.51
C TRP A 185 -0.79 6.46 -9.02
N GLN A 186 0.48 6.24 -9.38
CA GLN A 186 1.55 7.18 -9.06
C GLN A 186 1.27 8.59 -9.60
N LYS A 187 0.71 8.71 -10.81
CA LYS A 187 0.33 10.00 -11.39
C LYS A 187 -0.89 10.61 -10.71
N GLN A 188 -1.86 9.78 -10.33
CA GLN A 188 -3.07 10.27 -9.63
C GLN A 188 -2.72 10.80 -8.24
N CYS A 189 -1.93 10.06 -7.47
CA CYS A 189 -1.52 10.50 -6.14
C CYS A 189 -0.63 11.74 -6.20
N HIS A 190 0.25 11.87 -7.21
CA HIS A 190 1.01 13.10 -7.44
C HIS A 190 0.14 14.29 -7.89
N THR A 191 -1.01 14.02 -8.49
CA THR A 191 -1.98 15.09 -8.80
C THR A 191 -2.64 15.57 -7.51
N LEU A 192 -3.10 14.64 -6.66
CA LEU A 192 -3.71 14.95 -5.37
C LEU A 192 -2.74 15.60 -4.38
N SER A 193 -1.46 15.20 -4.38
CA SER A 193 -0.44 15.79 -3.50
C SER A 193 -0.23 17.28 -3.74
N LYS A 194 -0.54 17.78 -4.95
CA LYS A 194 -0.49 19.22 -5.27
C LYS A 194 -1.69 20.01 -4.73
N CYS A 195 -2.77 19.32 -4.36
CA CYS A 195 -3.99 19.91 -3.80
C CYS A 195 -4.07 19.71 -2.27
N CYS A 196 -3.21 18.87 -1.70
CA CYS A 196 -3.08 18.67 -0.26
C CYS A 196 -2.01 19.61 0.34
N SER A 197 -2.33 20.37 1.39
CA SER A 197 -1.45 21.38 2.01
C SER A 197 -0.16 20.79 2.55
N ILE A 198 -0.26 19.61 3.16
CA ILE A 198 0.88 18.85 3.66
C ILE A 198 1.52 17.96 2.59
N GLY A 199 0.94 17.86 1.39
CA GLY A 199 1.39 16.92 0.35
C GLY A 199 2.85 17.13 -0.02
N LYS A 200 3.26 18.38 -0.29
CA LYS A 200 4.67 18.71 -0.56
C LYS A 200 5.57 18.51 0.66
N LYS A 201 5.12 18.88 1.86
CA LYS A 201 5.89 18.72 3.11
C LYS A 201 6.20 17.24 3.37
N CYS A 202 5.21 16.36 3.21
CA CYS A 202 5.37 14.92 3.38
C CYS A 202 6.08 14.23 2.21
N GLU A 203 5.98 14.77 0.99
CA GLU A 203 6.87 14.36 -0.10
C GLU A 203 8.32 14.75 0.18
N MET A 204 8.58 15.83 0.94
CA MET A 204 9.91 16.36 1.27
C MET A 204 10.57 15.78 2.53
N GLY A 205 9.79 15.35 3.52
CA GLY A 205 10.24 15.10 4.90
C GLY A 205 11.39 14.09 5.10
N ASN A 206 11.68 13.20 4.14
CA ASN A 206 12.83 12.29 4.17
C ASN A 206 13.65 12.30 2.88
N ASN A 207 13.52 13.37 2.08
CA ASN A 207 13.94 13.36 0.68
C ASN A 207 15.45 13.23 0.47
N LYS A 208 16.30 13.98 1.16
CA LYS A 208 17.70 14.03 0.71
C LYS A 208 18.37 12.65 0.76
N PHE A 209 18.20 11.92 1.86
CA PHE A 209 18.78 10.57 1.97
C PHE A 209 18.10 9.55 1.04
N MET A 210 16.76 9.51 1.02
CA MET A 210 16.04 8.53 0.18
C MET A 210 16.17 8.83 -1.31
N GLU A 211 16.20 10.10 -1.72
CA GLU A 211 16.43 10.51 -3.10
C GLU A 211 17.87 10.26 -3.53
N ILE A 212 18.86 10.49 -2.66
CA ILE A 212 20.25 10.09 -2.93
C ILE A 212 20.31 8.57 -3.11
N LYS A 213 19.70 7.79 -2.20
CA LYS A 213 19.69 6.33 -2.29
C LYS A 213 19.00 5.84 -3.57
N LEU A 214 17.83 6.39 -3.91
CA LEU A 214 17.12 6.09 -5.15
C LEU A 214 17.90 6.49 -6.40
N THR A 215 18.60 7.62 -6.36
CA THR A 215 19.41 8.11 -7.48
C THR A 215 20.63 7.23 -7.68
N ASN A 216 21.32 6.86 -6.60
CA ASN A 216 22.45 5.93 -6.62
C ASN A 216 22.03 4.57 -7.13
N GLU A 217 20.87 4.05 -6.71
CA GLU A 217 20.36 2.77 -7.20
C GLU A 217 19.93 2.81 -8.67
N ARG A 218 19.38 3.94 -9.14
CA ARG A 218 19.10 4.14 -10.56
C ARG A 218 20.37 4.18 -11.38
N LYS A 219 21.42 4.88 -10.89
CA LYS A 219 22.75 4.90 -11.50
C LYS A 219 23.32 3.48 -11.56
N ASN A 220 23.41 2.80 -10.42
CA ASN A 220 23.87 1.40 -10.35
C ASN A 220 23.09 0.48 -11.30
N LEU A 221 21.77 0.65 -11.44
CA LEU A 221 20.97 -0.15 -12.39
C LEU A 221 21.32 0.13 -13.86
N ASN A 222 21.62 1.39 -14.18
CA ASN A 222 22.00 1.84 -15.52
C ASN A 222 23.46 1.48 -15.86
N ASP A 223 24.35 1.57 -14.87
CA ASP A 223 25.79 1.29 -14.98
C ASP A 223 26.11 -0.19 -15.11
N ILE A 224 25.14 -1.09 -14.82
CA ILE A 224 25.26 -2.50 -15.19
C ILE A 224 25.23 -2.61 -16.72
N SER A 225 26.39 -2.45 -17.34
CA SER A 225 26.64 -2.85 -18.72
C SER A 225 26.66 -4.37 -18.79
N CYS A 226 25.92 -4.93 -19.73
CA CYS A 226 26.10 -6.33 -20.11
C CYS A 226 26.89 -6.33 -21.42
N ASN A 227 28.20 -6.16 -21.33
CA ASN A 227 29.04 -6.52 -22.47
C ASN A 227 29.04 -8.04 -22.56
N ASN A 228 28.75 -8.55 -23.76
CA ASN A 228 28.95 -9.96 -24.08
C ASN A 228 30.45 -10.16 -24.24
N GLU A 229 31.19 -10.28 -23.13
CA GLU A 229 32.45 -10.99 -23.18
C GLU A 229 32.10 -12.45 -23.48
N LYS A 230 32.18 -12.77 -24.77
CA LYS A 230 32.43 -14.12 -25.25
C LYS A 230 33.91 -14.40 -25.12
#